data_AF-A0A0P9HMS2-F1
#
_entry.id   AF-A0A0P9HMS2-F1
#
_cell.length_a   1.000
_cell.length_b   1.000
_cell.length_c   1.000
_cell.angle_alpha   90.00
_cell.angle_beta   90.00
_cell.angle_gamma   90.00
#
_symmetry.space_group_name_H-M   'P 1'
#
loop_
_entity.id
_entity.type
_entity.pdbx_description
1 polymer ?
#
loop_
_entity_poly.entity_id
_entity_poly.type
_entity_poly.pdbx_seq_one_letter_code
_entity_poly.pdbx_strand_id
1 'polypeptide(L)'
;MEEIKQKAGLFHKIRGYMFFLMLWLLLFVLSIAALCLGRYGIPISDVLDVLSSKLLGKPSNVNQTIENIILNLRLPRIIASIMIGGSLALAGAAYQGIFRNPLVSPDI
;
A
#
# COMPACT_ATOMS: atom_id res chain seq x y z
N MET A 1 40.41 10.95 -0.81
CA MET A 1 39.89 9.55 -0.83
C MET A 1 38.68 9.37 0.09
N GLU A 2 38.58 10.07 1.23
CA GLU A 2 37.38 10.06 2.10
C GLU A 2 36.12 10.64 1.44
N GLU A 3 36.21 11.77 0.72
CA GLU A 3 35.04 12.37 0.05
C GLU A 3 34.37 11.46 -0.99
N ILE A 4 35.14 10.63 -1.70
CA ILE A 4 34.62 9.70 -2.71
C ILE A 4 33.84 8.55 -2.03
N LYS A 5 34.31 8.04 -0.88
CA LYS A 5 33.58 7.05 -0.09
C LYS A 5 32.31 7.63 0.54
N GLN A 6 32.35 8.90 0.96
CA GLN A 6 31.18 9.59 1.52
C GLN A 6 30.09 9.85 0.47
N LYS A 7 30.46 10.26 -0.75
CA LYS A 7 29.51 10.37 -1.87
C LYS A 7 28.95 9.00 -2.27
N ALA A 8 29.77 7.95 -2.33
CA ALA A 8 29.31 6.60 -2.66
C ALA A 8 28.29 6.03 -1.66
N GLY A 9 28.49 6.25 -0.36
CA GLY A 9 27.51 5.89 0.68
C GLY A 9 26.20 6.67 0.58
N LEU A 10 26.28 7.96 0.21
CA LEU A 10 25.11 8.79 -0.04
C LEU A 10 24.29 8.30 -1.24
N PHE A 11 24.94 7.95 -2.36
CA PHE A 11 24.25 7.41 -3.54
C PHE A 11 23.52 6.10 -3.24
N HIS A 12 24.11 5.19 -2.45
CA HIS A 12 23.43 3.95 -2.05
C HIS A 12 22.19 4.23 -1.17
N LYS A 13 22.31 5.16 -0.22
CA LYS A 13 21.21 5.56 0.66
C LYS A 13 20.05 6.20 -0.13
N ILE A 14 20.36 7.10 -1.07
CA ILE A 14 19.37 7.73 -1.97
C ILE A 14 18.67 6.68 -2.83
N ARG A 15 19.41 5.69 -3.37
CA ARG A 15 18.82 4.60 -4.17
C ARG A 15 17.86 3.74 -3.34
N GLY A 16 18.20 3.46 -2.09
CA GLY A 16 17.33 2.75 -1.15
C GLY A 16 16.03 3.51 -0.86
N TYR A 17 16.13 4.80 -0.52
CA TYR A 17 14.94 5.64 -0.31
C TYR A 17 14.06 5.72 -1.56
N MET A 18 14.65 5.83 -2.75
CA MET A 18 13.90 5.87 -4.00
C MET A 18 13.16 4.56 -4.28
N PHE A 19 13.76 3.40 -3.94
CA PHE A 19 13.09 2.10 -4.03
C PHE A 19 11.92 1.97 -3.06
N PHE A 20 12.09 2.36 -1.79
CA PHE A 20 10.99 2.35 -0.81
C PHE A 20 9.86 3.33 -1.20
N LEU A 21 10.21 4.51 -1.73
CA LEU A 21 9.24 5.47 -2.25
C LEU A 21 8.44 4.88 -3.41
N MET A 22 9.11 4.17 -4.34
CA MET A 22 8.45 3.48 -5.45
C MET A 22 7.47 2.41 -4.96
N LEU A 23 7.85 1.61 -3.96
CA LEU A 23 6.97 0.58 -3.39
C LEU A 23 5.75 1.19 -2.69
N TRP A 24 5.93 2.27 -1.92
CA TRP A 24 4.82 3.00 -1.30
C TRP A 24 3.88 3.59 -2.35
N LEU A 25 4.43 4.18 -3.41
CA LEU A 25 3.64 4.71 -4.52
C LEU A 25 2.84 3.59 -5.22
N LEU A 26 3.48 2.45 -5.48
CA LEU A 26 2.82 1.28 -6.07
C LEU A 26 1.67 0.78 -5.20
N LEU A 27 1.90 0.64 -3.88
CA LEU A 27 0.88 0.21 -2.93
C LEU A 27 -0.31 1.18 -2.90
N PHE A 28 -0.04 2.49 -2.96
CA PHE A 28 -1.08 3.52 -3.01
C PHE A 28 -1.91 3.43 -4.30
N VAL A 29 -1.25 3.30 -5.46
CA VAL A 29 -1.92 3.14 -6.75
C VAL A 29 -2.79 1.88 -6.78
N LEU A 30 -2.26 0.75 -6.29
CA LEU A 30 -3.01 -0.51 -6.20
C LEU A 30 -4.21 -0.40 -5.25
N SER A 31 -4.09 0.35 -4.15
CA SER A 31 -5.19 0.58 -3.22
C SER A 31 -6.33 1.37 -3.88
N ILE A 32 -6.00 2.44 -4.64
CA ILE A 32 -7.00 3.19 -5.41
C ILE A 32 -7.63 2.31 -6.50
N ALA A 33 -6.82 1.53 -7.21
CA ALA A 33 -7.33 0.61 -8.22
C ALA A 33 -8.29 -0.42 -7.61
N ALA A 34 -7.95 -0.98 -6.44
CA ALA A 34 -8.81 -1.91 -5.69
C ALA A 34 -10.13 -1.26 -5.22
N LEU A 35 -10.14 0.05 -4.96
CA LEU A 35 -11.39 0.79 -4.69
C LEU A 35 -12.28 0.94 -5.92
N CYS A 36 -11.70 0.99 -7.13
CA CYS A 36 -12.45 1.13 -8.38
C CYS A 36 -12.98 -0.23 -8.88
N LEU A 37 -12.17 -1.28 -8.73
CA LEU A 37 -12.45 -2.63 -9.20
C LEU A 37 -13.45 -3.35 -8.27
N GLY A 38 -14.59 -3.77 -8.81
CA GLY A 38 -15.57 -4.55 -8.06
C GLY A 38 -16.84 -4.81 -8.86
N ARG A 39 -17.81 -5.49 -8.24
CA ARG A 39 -19.09 -5.85 -8.88
C ARG A 39 -19.91 -4.65 -9.34
N TYR A 40 -19.74 -3.52 -8.66
CA TYR A 40 -20.17 -2.20 -9.14
C TYR A 40 -18.93 -1.48 -9.67
N GLY A 41 -18.87 -1.22 -10.96
CA GLY A 41 -17.82 -0.38 -11.54
C GLY A 41 -18.03 1.04 -11.06
N ILE A 42 -17.19 1.52 -10.15
CA ILE A 42 -17.24 2.88 -9.64
C ILE A 42 -16.14 3.65 -10.38
N PRO A 43 -16.48 4.75 -11.08
CA PRO A 43 -15.47 5.55 -11.77
C PRO A 43 -14.55 6.22 -10.75
N ILE A 44 -13.31 6.49 -11.17
CA ILE A 44 -12.28 6.99 -10.26
C ILE A 44 -12.61 8.38 -9.71
N SER A 45 -13.41 9.16 -10.45
CA SER A 45 -13.96 10.45 -10.01
C SER A 45 -14.78 10.31 -8.74
N ASP A 46 -15.69 9.34 -8.69
CA ASP A 46 -16.60 9.14 -7.57
C ASP A 46 -15.84 8.64 -6.34
N VAL A 47 -14.80 7.83 -6.54
CA VAL A 47 -13.90 7.38 -5.45
C VAL A 47 -13.14 8.57 -4.87
N LEU A 48 -12.59 9.44 -5.71
CA LEU A 48 -11.87 10.65 -5.27
C LEU A 48 -12.81 11.63 -4.57
N ASP A 49 -14.04 11.81 -5.07
CA ASP A 49 -15.05 12.66 -4.45
C ASP A 49 -15.46 12.11 -3.09
N VAL A 50 -15.78 10.82 -2.96
CA VAL A 50 -16.13 10.21 -1.66
C VAL A 50 -14.96 10.31 -0.67
N LEU A 51 -13.73 10.04 -1.11
CA LEU A 51 -12.55 10.08 -0.24
C LEU A 51 -12.26 11.51 0.22
N SER A 52 -12.30 12.49 -0.69
CA SER A 52 -12.07 13.90 -0.39
C SER A 52 -13.21 14.50 0.44
N SER A 53 -14.46 14.17 0.15
CA SER A 53 -15.62 14.54 0.95
C SER A 53 -15.50 14.05 2.40
N LYS A 54 -15.07 12.80 2.60
CA LYS A 54 -14.85 12.27 3.95
C LYS A 54 -13.68 12.92 4.66
N LEU A 55 -12.60 13.23 3.94
CA LEU A 55 -11.39 13.85 4.50
C LEU A 55 -11.59 15.35 4.82
N LEU A 56 -12.36 16.07 3.99
CA LEU A 56 -12.65 17.51 4.14
C LEU A 56 -13.99 17.79 4.85
N GLY A 57 -14.78 16.76 5.16
CA GLY A 57 -16.11 16.91 5.78
C GLY A 57 -17.17 17.57 4.89
N LYS A 58 -17.03 17.48 3.56
CA LYS A 58 -17.99 18.04 2.59
C LYS A 58 -19.01 16.97 2.16
N PRO A 59 -20.26 17.35 1.82
CA PRO A 59 -21.22 16.41 1.26
C PRO A 59 -20.73 15.92 -0.12
N SER A 60 -20.63 14.61 -0.28
CA SER A 60 -20.45 13.91 -1.55
C SER A 60 -21.71 14.08 -2.41
N ASN A 61 -21.57 14.38 -3.71
CA ASN A 61 -22.69 14.38 -4.66
C ASN A 61 -22.93 12.97 -5.26
N VAL A 62 -22.44 11.94 -4.56
CA VAL A 62 -22.46 10.54 -5.03
C VAL A 62 -23.59 9.81 -4.30
N ASN A 63 -24.19 8.81 -4.96
CA ASN A 63 -25.25 8.00 -4.35
C ASN A 63 -24.79 7.39 -3.01
N GLN A 64 -25.61 7.53 -1.96
CA GLN A 64 -25.36 7.01 -0.61
C GLN A 64 -25.04 5.50 -0.60
N THR A 65 -25.62 4.73 -1.52
CA THR A 65 -25.29 3.30 -1.66
C THR A 65 -23.83 3.09 -2.08
N ILE A 66 -23.33 3.89 -3.02
CA ILE A 66 -21.94 3.82 -3.51
C ILE A 66 -20.98 4.22 -2.40
N GLU A 67 -21.28 5.31 -1.70
CA GLU A 67 -20.49 5.76 -0.54
C GLU A 67 -20.39 4.65 0.53
N ASN A 68 -21.51 4.01 0.87
CA ASN A 68 -21.53 2.92 1.85
C ASN A 68 -20.69 1.71 1.38
N ILE A 69 -20.76 1.35 0.10
CA ILE A 69 -19.93 0.27 -0.46
C ILE A 69 -18.44 0.62 -0.37
N ILE A 70 -18.04 1.85 -0.69
CA ILE A 70 -16.65 2.27 -0.63
C ILE A 70 -16.16 2.24 0.83
N LEU A 71 -16.87 2.90 1.73
CA LEU A 71 -16.42 3.13 3.10
C LEU A 71 -16.58 1.91 4.02
N ASN A 72 -17.69 1.18 3.94
CA ASN A 72 -18.00 0.10 4.87
C ASN A 72 -17.72 -1.30 4.31
N LEU A 73 -17.45 -1.44 3.01
CA LEU A 73 -17.14 -2.75 2.41
C LEU A 73 -15.73 -2.80 1.82
N ARG A 74 -15.38 -1.88 0.91
CA ARG A 74 -14.10 -1.93 0.18
C ARG A 74 -12.93 -1.47 1.03
N LEU A 75 -13.05 -0.31 1.67
CA LEU A 75 -11.99 0.26 2.50
C LEU A 75 -11.53 -0.68 3.64
N PRO A 76 -12.41 -1.24 4.48
CA PRO A 76 -11.98 -2.16 5.54
C PRO A 76 -11.32 -3.42 4.97
N ARG A 77 -11.80 -3.93 3.83
CA ARG A 77 -11.21 -5.10 3.16
C ARG A 77 -9.79 -4.82 2.66
N ILE A 78 -9.56 -3.67 2.03
CA ILE A 78 -8.23 -3.28 1.54
C ILE A 78 -7.25 -3.13 2.71
N ILE A 79 -7.68 -2.48 3.79
CA ILE A 79 -6.87 -2.35 5.01
C ILE A 79 -6.52 -3.74 5.56
N ALA A 80 -7.49 -4.64 5.66
CA ALA A 80 -7.24 -6.01 6.10
C ALA A 80 -6.24 -6.74 5.20
N SER A 81 -6.37 -6.63 3.86
CA SER A 81 -5.44 -7.26 2.91
C SER A 81 -4.00 -6.72 3.06
N ILE A 82 -3.83 -5.41 3.25
CA ILE A 82 -2.52 -4.79 3.49
C ILE A 82 -1.91 -5.33 4.80
N MET A 83 -2.70 -5.39 5.87
CA MET A 83 -2.23 -5.91 7.16
C MET A 83 -1.83 -7.39 7.08
N ILE A 84 -2.66 -8.23 6.45
CA ILE A 84 -2.39 -9.66 6.29
C ILE A 84 -1.12 -9.88 5.45
N GLY A 85 -1.00 -9.20 4.31
CA GLY A 85 0.19 -9.29 3.47
C GLY A 85 1.46 -8.81 4.18
N GLY A 86 1.36 -7.71 4.92
CA GLY A 86 2.46 -7.20 5.74
C GLY A 86 2.91 -8.16 6.83
N SER A 87 1.96 -8.77 7.56
CA SER A 87 2.24 -9.77 8.58
C SER A 87 2.91 -11.02 8.00
N LEU A 88 2.46 -11.49 6.84
CA LEU A 88 3.06 -12.65 6.17
C LEU A 88 4.48 -12.35 5.69
N ALA A 89 4.72 -11.17 5.11
CA ALA A 89 6.04 -10.72 4.71
C ALA A 89 7.00 -10.60 5.92
N LEU A 90 6.52 -10.05 7.03
CA LEU A 90 7.29 -9.94 8.28
C LEU A 90 7.65 -11.33 8.82
N ALA A 91 6.69 -12.26 8.88
CA ALA A 91 6.92 -13.62 9.33
C ALA A 91 7.97 -14.33 8.46
N GLY A 92 7.85 -14.23 7.13
CA GLY A 92 8.85 -14.78 6.20
C GLY A 92 10.25 -14.21 6.41
N ALA A 93 10.36 -12.88 6.55
CA ALA A 93 11.64 -12.22 6.82
C ALA A 93 12.25 -12.64 8.17
N ALA A 94 11.43 -12.78 9.21
CA ALA A 94 11.88 -13.24 10.53
C ALA A 94 12.37 -14.68 10.48
N TYR A 95 11.64 -15.59 9.83
CA TYR A 95 12.06 -16.98 9.63
C TYR A 95 13.38 -17.07 8.86
N GLN A 96 13.49 -16.36 7.74
CA GLN A 96 14.72 -16.31 6.95
C GLN A 96 15.90 -15.76 7.77
N GLY A 97 15.65 -14.80 8.67
CA GLY A 97 16.65 -14.22 9.56
C GLY A 97 17.13 -15.19 10.65
N ILE A 98 16.22 -15.95 11.26
CA ILE A 98 16.55 -16.95 12.31
C ILE A 98 17.41 -18.06 11.73
N PHE A 99 16.99 -18.64 10.60
CA PHE A 99 17.71 -19.75 9.96
C PHE A 99 18.88 -19.29 9.10
N ARG A 100 19.03 -17.97 8.88
CA ARG A 100 20.00 -17.37 7.95
C ARG A 100 20.01 -18.05 6.58
N ASN A 101 18.84 -18.50 6.14
CA ASN A 101 18.66 -19.22 4.90
C ASN A 101 17.50 -18.58 4.12
N PRO A 102 17.79 -17.91 2.98
CA PRO A 102 16.77 -17.23 2.19
C PRO A 102 15.78 -18.17 1.51
N LEU A 103 16.01 -19.49 1.52
CA LEU A 103 15.11 -20.49 0.96
C LEU A 103 14.09 -21.03 1.97
N VAL A 104 14.22 -20.68 3.25
CA VAL A 104 13.27 -21.12 4.28
C VAL A 104 11.97 -20.36 4.15
N SER A 105 10.88 -21.11 4.02
CA SER A 105 9.51 -20.61 4.01
C SER A 105 8.76 -21.35 5.12
N PRO A 106 7.87 -20.69 5.87
CA PRO A 106 7.12 -21.32 6.97
C PRO A 106 6.06 -22.36 6.51
N ASP A 107 6.05 -22.73 5.22
CA ASP A 107 5.08 -23.65 4.58
C ASP A 107 5.53 -25.13 4.64
N ILE A 108 6.49 -25.45 5.52
CA ILE A 108 6.96 -26.80 5.86
C ILE A 108 7.19 -26.94 7.37
#